data_AF-A0A1J0A3S3-F1
#
_entry.id   AF-A0A1J0A3S3-F1
#
_cell.length_a   1.000
_cell.length_b   1.000
_cell.length_c   1.000
_cell.angle_alpha   90.00
_cell.angle_beta   90.00
_cell.angle_gamma   90.00
#
_symmetry.space_group_name_H-M   'P 1'
#
loop_
_entity.id
_entity.type
_entity.pdbx_description
1 polymer ?
#
loop_
_entity_poly.entity_id
_entity_poly.type
_entity_poly.pdbx_seq_one_letter_code
_entity_poly.pdbx_strand_id
1 'polypeptide(L)'
;MVELKRRPYKKELSEHVVECHHVTREADGLRYIEMRVLNLSKDGIYTEELTNLEACIVVMTGKIDVTVGEESFKQIGNRQDVFDRVPTDSVYVSSGKTFDIMTNEDARVLIAYAPSNKSLPTALIKASDNTVEHRGKYQNKRTVHNIMDDQSPISDKLIVVEVYTDSGNWSSYPPHKHDQNNLPHESFLEETYYHEMTPKHGFVFQRVYTDDRSLDETMTVEHENVVLVPKGYHPVSVPDGYDGYYLNIMAGPIKKWQFHNDKDHEWILSRD
;
A
#
# COMPACT_ATOMS: atom_id res chain seq x y z
N MET A 1 12.71 11.10 -18.32
CA MET A 1 12.90 10.36 -17.07
C MET A 1 11.60 10.52 -16.31
N VAL A 2 10.89 9.42 -16.08
CA VAL A 2 9.63 9.47 -15.33
C VAL A 2 10.02 9.45 -13.86
N GLU A 3 9.68 10.50 -13.11
CA GLU A 3 9.96 10.53 -11.67
C GLU A 3 8.95 9.62 -10.97
N LEU A 4 9.34 8.40 -10.62
CA LEU A 4 8.48 7.40 -9.97
C LEU A 4 8.57 7.43 -8.45
N LYS A 5 9.64 8.00 -7.89
CA LYS A 5 9.86 8.07 -6.43
C LYS A 5 9.31 9.37 -5.85
N ARG A 6 8.71 9.31 -4.66
CA ARG A 6 8.32 10.47 -3.84
C ARG A 6 9.00 10.38 -2.49
N ARG A 7 9.57 11.49 -2.04
CA ARG A 7 10.16 11.64 -0.70
C ARG A 7 9.08 12.12 0.29
N PRO A 8 9.15 11.68 1.57
CA PRO A 8 8.26 12.19 2.58
C PRO A 8 8.48 13.70 2.76
N TYR A 9 7.41 14.40 3.09
CA TYR A 9 7.44 15.80 3.50
C TYR A 9 6.76 15.96 4.85
N LYS A 10 6.67 17.19 5.34
CA LYS A 10 5.87 17.53 6.52
C LYS A 10 5.00 18.72 6.19
N LYS A 11 3.70 18.52 6.22
CA LYS A 11 2.70 19.58 6.04
C LYS A 11 1.67 19.46 7.15
N GLU A 12 1.62 20.46 8.02
CA GLU A 12 0.56 20.56 9.03
C GLU A 12 -0.78 20.81 8.32
N LEU A 13 -1.76 19.93 8.56
CA LEU A 13 -3.12 20.11 8.05
C LEU A 13 -4.01 20.79 9.09
N SER A 14 -3.80 20.47 10.36
CA SER A 14 -4.45 21.04 11.53
C SER A 14 -3.54 20.84 12.75
N GLU A 15 -3.96 21.35 13.91
CA GLU A 15 -3.30 21.06 15.17
C GLU A 15 -3.22 19.54 15.36
N HIS A 16 -2.04 19.04 15.73
CA HIS A 16 -1.78 17.61 15.97
C HIS A 16 -1.91 16.67 14.76
N VAL A 17 -2.07 17.18 13.53
CA VAL A 17 -2.16 16.36 12.30
C VAL A 17 -1.17 16.83 11.23
N VAL A 18 -0.26 15.93 10.85
CA VAL A 18 0.78 16.17 9.84
C VAL A 18 0.63 15.19 8.68
N GLU A 19 0.45 15.73 7.48
CA GLU A 19 0.55 14.98 6.23
C GLU A 19 2.02 14.76 5.85
N CYS A 20 2.35 13.48 5.62
CA CYS A 20 3.69 13.02 5.28
C CYS A 20 3.84 12.65 3.80
N HIS A 21 2.74 12.21 3.18
CA HIS A 21 2.61 11.96 1.75
C HIS A 21 1.19 12.25 1.28
N HIS A 22 1.08 12.69 0.04
CA HIS A 22 -0.17 12.77 -0.69
C HIS A 22 0.12 12.55 -2.17
N VAL A 23 -0.29 11.40 -2.67
CA VAL A 23 -0.26 11.01 -4.08
C VAL A 23 -1.68 11.18 -4.61
N THR A 24 -1.85 11.93 -5.69
CA THR A 24 -3.16 12.13 -6.32
C THR A 24 -3.11 11.75 -7.79
N ARG A 25 -4.24 11.28 -8.33
CA ARG A 25 -4.35 10.92 -9.76
C ARG A 25 -3.95 12.06 -10.68
N GLU A 26 -4.41 13.27 -10.37
CA GLU A 26 -4.14 14.47 -11.15
C GLU A 26 -2.66 14.88 -11.12
N ALA A 27 -2.04 14.92 -9.93
CA ALA A 27 -0.66 15.39 -9.79
C ALA A 27 0.37 14.35 -10.25
N ASP A 28 0.06 13.06 -10.09
CA ASP A 28 1.03 11.98 -10.29
C ASP A 28 0.81 11.17 -11.58
N GLY A 29 -0.17 11.56 -12.40
CA GLY A 29 -0.44 10.91 -13.69
C GLY A 29 -1.01 9.49 -13.57
N LEU A 30 -1.62 9.18 -12.44
CA LEU A 30 -2.34 7.93 -12.18
C LEU A 30 -3.82 8.07 -12.54
N ARG A 31 -4.54 6.96 -12.69
CA ARG A 31 -5.96 6.94 -13.06
C ARG A 31 -6.87 6.31 -12.01
N TYR A 32 -6.31 5.45 -11.15
CA TYR A 32 -7.09 4.62 -10.23
C TYR A 32 -6.63 4.68 -8.78
N ILE A 33 -5.44 5.20 -8.48
CA ILE A 33 -4.93 5.22 -7.10
C ILE A 33 -4.66 6.65 -6.64
N GLU A 34 -5.07 6.92 -5.41
CA GLU A 34 -4.54 8.01 -4.59
C GLU A 34 -4.09 7.43 -3.25
N MET A 35 -3.20 8.13 -2.55
CA MET A 35 -2.68 7.69 -1.26
C MET A 35 -2.37 8.90 -0.39
N ARG A 36 -2.68 8.80 0.90
CA ARG A 36 -2.27 9.79 1.91
C ARG A 36 -1.63 9.10 3.10
N VAL A 37 -0.57 9.68 3.65
CA VAL A 37 0.02 9.22 4.92
C VAL A 37 -0.06 10.36 5.93
N LEU A 38 -0.64 10.08 7.10
CA LEU A 38 -0.81 11.04 8.18
C LEU A 38 -0.12 10.54 9.44
N ASN A 39 0.58 11.44 10.12
CA ASN A 39 0.90 11.29 11.53
C ASN A 39 -0.08 12.12 12.34
N LEU A 40 -0.67 11.52 13.36
CA LEU A 40 -1.50 12.19 14.33
C LEU A 40 -0.81 12.07 15.69
N SER A 41 -0.70 13.18 16.42
CA SER A 41 -0.37 13.14 17.84
C SER A 41 -1.64 13.16 18.68
N LYS A 42 -1.51 12.96 20.00
CA LYS A 42 -2.62 13.05 20.94
C LYS A 42 -3.50 14.28 20.68
N ASP A 43 -4.83 14.06 20.73
CA ASP A 43 -5.89 15.04 20.50
C ASP A 43 -6.02 15.50 19.03
N GLY A 44 -5.25 14.90 18.11
CA GLY A 44 -5.34 15.15 16.67
C GLY A 44 -6.63 14.61 16.05
N ILE A 45 -7.25 15.44 15.21
CA ILE A 45 -8.49 15.14 14.49
C ILE A 45 -8.28 15.47 13.02
N TYR A 46 -8.47 14.47 12.16
CA TYR A 46 -8.50 14.61 10.72
C TYR A 46 -9.89 14.27 10.19
N THR A 47 -10.48 15.19 9.43
CA THR A 47 -11.79 15.02 8.79
C THR A 47 -11.63 15.08 7.29
N GLU A 48 -12.27 14.16 6.56
CA GLU A 48 -12.27 14.14 5.10
C GLU A 48 -13.64 13.73 4.55
N GLU A 49 -14.07 14.43 3.50
CA GLU A 49 -15.24 14.08 2.71
C GLU A 49 -14.79 13.38 1.42
N LEU A 50 -15.25 12.15 1.22
CA LEU A 50 -14.97 11.37 0.02
C LEU A 50 -15.94 11.73 -1.10
N THR A 51 -15.44 12.43 -2.13
CA THR A 51 -16.19 12.70 -3.36
C THR A 51 -15.73 11.77 -4.48
N ASN A 52 -16.58 10.82 -4.90
CA ASN A 52 -16.30 9.85 -5.97
C ASN A 52 -15.07 8.95 -5.73
N LEU A 53 -14.67 8.78 -4.46
CA LEU A 53 -13.56 7.95 -4.02
C LEU A 53 -14.06 6.97 -2.96
N GLU A 54 -13.66 5.71 -3.03
CA GLU A 54 -13.65 4.82 -1.86
C GLU A 54 -12.31 4.95 -1.14
N ALA A 55 -12.28 4.64 0.17
CA ALA A 55 -11.07 4.69 0.98
C ALA A 55 -10.88 3.43 1.83
N CYS A 56 -9.63 3.05 2.07
CA CYS A 56 -9.22 2.11 3.10
C CYS A 56 -8.19 2.79 4.02
N ILE A 57 -8.55 2.98 5.28
CA ILE A 57 -7.71 3.59 6.31
C ILE A 57 -6.99 2.46 7.04
N VAL A 58 -5.68 2.31 6.80
CA VAL A 58 -4.83 1.31 7.47
C VAL A 58 -4.12 1.95 8.66
N VAL A 59 -4.28 1.37 9.85
CA VAL A 59 -3.61 1.84 11.06
C VAL A 59 -2.18 1.29 11.10
N MET A 60 -1.22 2.06 10.60
CA MET A 60 0.17 1.63 10.46
C MET A 60 0.82 1.38 11.82
N THR A 61 0.65 2.32 12.74
CA THR A 61 1.14 2.25 14.13
C THR A 61 0.21 3.01 15.08
N GLY A 62 0.21 2.60 16.35
CA GLY A 62 -0.61 3.22 17.40
C GLY A 62 -2.08 2.79 17.32
N LYS A 63 -2.94 3.57 17.98
CA LYS A 63 -4.39 3.39 18.03
C LYS A 63 -5.12 4.63 17.56
N ILE A 64 -6.19 4.43 16.81
CA ILE A 64 -7.10 5.50 16.38
C ILE A 64 -8.56 5.13 16.67
N ASP A 65 -9.41 6.16 16.69
CA ASP A 65 -10.85 6.04 16.56
C ASP A 65 -11.25 6.54 15.17
N VAL A 66 -12.11 5.81 14.45
CA VAL A 66 -12.67 6.22 13.16
C VAL A 66 -14.18 6.34 13.27
N THR A 67 -14.75 7.46 12.84
CA THR A 67 -16.19 7.69 12.82
C THR A 67 -16.67 8.00 11.41
N VAL A 68 -17.77 7.38 10.98
CA VAL A 68 -18.41 7.58 9.66
C VAL A 68 -19.91 7.71 9.86
N GLY A 69 -20.42 8.94 9.93
CA GLY A 69 -21.83 9.18 10.29
C GLY A 69 -22.14 8.65 11.69
N GLU A 70 -23.04 7.65 11.80
CA GLU A 70 -23.41 7.02 13.07
C GLU A 70 -22.50 5.83 13.45
N GLU A 71 -21.67 5.35 12.52
CA GLU A 71 -20.75 4.23 12.77
C GLU A 71 -19.47 4.74 13.43
N SER A 72 -19.00 4.03 14.47
CA SER A 72 -17.78 4.39 15.20
C SER A 72 -16.98 3.14 15.55
N PHE A 73 -15.70 3.14 15.18
CA PHE A 73 -14.73 2.09 15.44
C PHE A 73 -13.66 2.67 16.36
N LYS A 74 -13.58 2.18 17.60
CA LYS A 74 -12.72 2.76 18.64
C LYS A 74 -11.50 1.90 18.92
N GLN A 75 -10.38 2.56 19.20
CA GLN A 75 -9.13 1.95 19.64
C GLN A 75 -8.64 0.86 18.69
N ILE A 76 -8.82 1.07 17.38
CA ILE A 76 -8.38 0.18 16.32
C ILE A 76 -6.90 0.42 16.00
N GLY A 77 -6.23 -0.65 15.55
CA GLY A 77 -4.77 -0.73 15.37
C GLY A 77 -4.22 -1.87 16.20
N ASN A 78 -3.06 -2.43 15.86
CA ASN A 78 -2.58 -3.64 16.56
C ASN A 78 -1.07 -3.69 16.78
N ARG A 79 -0.35 -2.61 16.48
CA ARG A 79 1.12 -2.57 16.57
C ARG A 79 1.63 -1.16 16.83
N GLN A 80 2.82 -1.08 17.41
CA GLN A 80 3.51 0.19 17.67
C GLN A 80 4.63 0.46 16.66
N ASP A 81 5.10 -0.61 16.01
CA ASP A 81 6.03 -0.56 14.89
C ASP A 81 5.51 -1.48 13.78
N VAL A 82 5.64 -1.10 12.50
CA VAL A 82 5.32 -2.01 11.39
C VAL A 82 6.16 -3.29 11.49
N PHE A 83 7.40 -3.19 11.98
CA PHE A 83 8.30 -4.31 12.18
C PHE A 83 7.98 -5.19 13.40
N ASP A 84 6.88 -4.92 14.13
CA ASP A 84 6.27 -5.91 15.03
C ASP A 84 5.77 -7.14 14.25
N ARG A 85 5.60 -7.02 12.91
CA ARG A 85 5.26 -8.10 11.98
C ARG A 85 3.95 -8.83 12.35
N VAL A 86 3.02 -8.10 12.94
CA VAL A 86 1.65 -8.56 13.18
C VAL A 86 0.68 -7.79 12.28
N PRO A 87 -0.43 -8.42 11.83
CA PRO A 87 -1.49 -7.71 11.13
C PRO A 87 -2.08 -6.59 11.98
N THR A 88 -2.64 -5.58 11.31
CA THR A 88 -3.28 -4.40 11.95
C THR A 88 -4.71 -4.22 11.45
N ASP A 89 -5.50 -3.48 12.21
CA ASP A 89 -6.88 -3.14 11.83
C ASP A 89 -6.89 -2.10 10.69
N SER A 90 -7.95 -2.09 9.91
CA SER A 90 -8.21 -1.08 8.89
C SER A 90 -9.71 -0.78 8.79
N VAL A 91 -10.09 0.36 8.21
CA VAL A 91 -11.50 0.70 7.98
C VAL A 91 -11.71 1.04 6.51
N TYR A 92 -12.66 0.34 5.89
CA TYR A 92 -13.16 0.71 4.57
C TYR A 92 -14.28 1.75 4.69
N VAL A 93 -14.20 2.81 3.89
CA VAL A 93 -15.19 3.88 3.79
C VAL A 93 -15.62 4.06 2.34
N SER A 94 -16.92 4.03 2.09
CA SER A 94 -17.48 4.18 0.75
C SER A 94 -17.52 5.63 0.28
N SER A 95 -17.57 5.80 -1.04
CA SER A 95 -17.79 7.11 -1.69
C SER A 95 -19.05 7.82 -1.23
N GLY A 96 -18.99 9.15 -1.13
CA GLY A 96 -20.07 10.02 -0.67
C GLY A 96 -20.22 10.06 0.86
N LYS A 97 -19.20 9.64 1.60
CA LYS A 97 -19.17 9.67 3.06
C LYS A 97 -18.12 10.65 3.57
N THR A 98 -18.40 11.23 4.73
CA THR A 98 -17.41 11.94 5.54
C THR A 98 -16.94 11.02 6.65
N PHE A 99 -15.65 11.01 6.92
CA PHE A 99 -15.08 10.29 8.05
C PHE A 99 -14.17 11.19 8.89
N ASP A 100 -14.09 10.86 10.17
CA ASP A 100 -13.16 11.45 11.13
C ASP A 100 -12.18 10.38 11.62
N ILE A 101 -10.91 10.74 11.72
CA ILE A 101 -9.86 9.98 12.39
C ILE A 101 -9.41 10.78 13.60
N MET A 102 -9.42 10.16 14.77
CA MET A 102 -8.94 10.76 16.02
C MET A 102 -7.99 9.82 16.74
N THR A 103 -7.12 10.38 17.60
CA THR A 103 -6.29 9.57 18.49
C THR A 103 -6.02 10.24 19.83
N ASN A 104 -5.75 9.42 20.84
CA ASN A 104 -5.32 9.86 22.17
C ASN A 104 -3.82 9.61 22.42
N GLU A 105 -3.09 9.15 21.41
CA GLU A 105 -1.66 8.87 21.43
C GLU A 105 -1.00 9.25 20.09
N ASP A 106 0.28 8.94 19.91
CA ASP A 106 0.92 9.08 18.60
C ASP A 106 0.50 7.90 17.71
N ALA A 107 -0.06 8.20 16.54
CA ALA A 107 -0.53 7.22 15.57
C ALA A 107 -0.12 7.61 14.15
N ARG A 108 0.10 6.59 13.31
CA ARG A 108 0.34 6.76 11.88
C ARG A 108 -0.69 5.99 11.10
N VAL A 109 -1.29 6.64 10.10
CA VAL A 109 -2.27 6.02 9.22
C VAL A 109 -1.87 6.21 7.77
N LEU A 110 -2.15 5.20 6.95
CA LEU A 110 -2.09 5.29 5.49
C LEU A 110 -3.51 5.13 4.96
N ILE A 111 -3.97 6.09 4.18
CA ILE A 111 -5.29 6.07 3.54
C ILE A 111 -5.08 5.77 2.07
N ALA A 112 -5.61 4.63 1.63
CA ALA A 112 -5.63 4.19 0.25
C ALA A 112 -6.94 4.61 -0.40
N TYR A 113 -6.90 5.20 -1.60
CA TYR A 113 -8.12 5.62 -2.30
C TYR A 113 -8.18 5.07 -3.71
N ALA A 114 -9.40 4.82 -4.18
CA ALA A 114 -9.67 4.54 -5.58
C ALA A 114 -10.99 5.18 -6.03
N PRO A 115 -11.17 5.48 -7.32
CA PRO A 115 -12.43 6.00 -7.84
C PRO A 115 -13.55 5.00 -7.64
N SER A 116 -14.64 5.43 -7.00
CA SER A 116 -15.86 4.61 -6.94
C SER A 116 -17.11 5.46 -6.86
N ASN A 117 -18.15 4.98 -7.53
CA ASN A 117 -19.52 5.48 -7.43
C ASN A 117 -20.43 4.43 -6.77
N LYS A 118 -19.87 3.33 -6.26
CA LYS A 118 -20.64 2.32 -5.54
C LYS A 118 -20.87 2.77 -4.11
N SER A 119 -22.04 2.44 -3.58
CA SER A 119 -22.36 2.54 -2.16
C SER A 119 -22.20 1.16 -1.54
N LEU A 120 -21.05 0.90 -0.92
CA LEU A 120 -20.80 -0.31 -0.14
C LEU A 120 -20.88 0.03 1.36
N PRO A 121 -21.19 -0.93 2.25
CA PRO A 121 -21.18 -0.69 3.68
C PRO A 121 -19.78 -0.26 4.16
N THR A 122 -19.72 0.71 5.07
CA THR A 122 -18.51 0.95 5.87
C THR A 122 -18.20 -0.32 6.64
N ALA A 123 -16.92 -0.68 6.75
CA ALA A 123 -16.55 -1.93 7.41
C ALA A 123 -15.21 -1.82 8.14
N LEU A 124 -15.18 -2.36 9.36
CA LEU A 124 -13.93 -2.68 10.05
C LEU A 124 -13.35 -3.97 9.45
N ILE A 125 -12.11 -3.88 8.99
CA ILE A 125 -11.26 -5.00 8.61
C ILE A 125 -10.36 -5.27 9.81
N LYS A 126 -10.67 -6.29 10.60
CA LYS A 126 -9.90 -6.58 11.81
C LYS A 126 -8.57 -7.21 11.46
N ALA A 127 -7.55 -6.93 12.27
CA ALA A 127 -6.25 -7.60 12.19
C ALA A 127 -6.37 -9.13 12.17
N SER A 128 -7.36 -9.69 12.89
CA SER A 128 -7.64 -11.13 12.93
C SER A 128 -8.14 -11.71 11.61
N ASP A 129 -8.68 -10.87 10.73
CA ASP A 129 -9.31 -11.27 9.48
C ASP A 129 -8.32 -11.17 8.31
N ASN A 130 -7.18 -10.50 8.51
CA ASN A 130 -6.10 -10.42 7.52
C ASN A 130 -5.45 -11.81 7.35
N THR A 131 -5.37 -12.29 6.12
CA THR A 131 -4.68 -13.56 5.86
C THR A 131 -3.17 -13.34 5.85
N VAL A 132 -2.44 -14.26 6.48
CA VAL A 132 -0.98 -14.24 6.57
C VAL A 132 -0.40 -15.35 5.71
N GLU A 133 0.49 -15.00 4.80
CA GLU A 133 1.16 -15.94 3.91
C GLU A 133 2.68 -15.80 3.99
N HIS A 134 3.38 -16.94 3.95
CA HIS A 134 4.84 -16.98 3.79
C HIS A 134 5.17 -17.45 2.37
N ARG A 135 5.63 -16.52 1.54
CA ARG A 135 5.87 -16.76 0.10
C ARG A 135 7.36 -16.94 -0.17
N GLY A 136 7.67 -17.77 -1.16
CA GLY A 136 9.01 -17.95 -1.72
C GLY A 136 9.94 -18.87 -0.94
N LYS A 137 11.16 -19.04 -1.47
CA LYS A 137 12.25 -19.87 -0.93
C LYS A 137 13.57 -19.11 -1.08
N TYR A 138 14.63 -19.57 -0.39
CA TYR A 138 15.97 -18.96 -0.48
C TYR A 138 15.94 -17.44 -0.17
N GLN A 139 16.64 -16.64 -0.96
CA GLN A 139 16.66 -15.17 -0.88
C GLN A 139 15.43 -14.52 -1.53
N ASN A 140 14.29 -15.20 -1.54
CA ASN A 140 13.00 -14.69 -2.02
C ASN A 140 11.87 -14.95 -0.99
N LYS A 141 12.24 -15.20 0.28
CA LYS A 141 11.28 -15.41 1.36
C LYS A 141 10.74 -14.06 1.84
N ARG A 142 9.42 -14.01 2.04
CA ARG A 142 8.70 -12.83 2.52
C ARG A 142 7.42 -13.23 3.24
N THR A 143 7.00 -12.38 4.18
CA THR A 143 5.70 -12.50 4.84
C THR A 143 4.76 -11.47 4.21
N VAL A 144 3.56 -11.91 3.85
CA VAL A 144 2.52 -11.07 3.24
C VAL A 144 1.30 -11.07 4.15
N HIS A 145 0.76 -9.90 4.46
CA HIS A 145 -0.55 -9.77 5.08
C HIS A 145 -1.50 -9.18 4.04
N ASN A 146 -2.53 -9.95 3.65
CA ASN A 146 -3.58 -9.43 2.79
C ASN A 146 -4.63 -8.74 3.68
N ILE A 147 -4.65 -7.41 3.65
CA ILE A 147 -5.65 -6.59 4.35
C ILE A 147 -6.96 -6.64 3.56
N MET A 148 -6.88 -6.48 2.24
CA MET A 148 -8.02 -6.54 1.35
C MET A 148 -7.58 -7.05 -0.01
N ASP A 149 -7.80 -8.33 -0.28
CA ASP A 149 -7.45 -8.96 -1.56
C ASP A 149 -8.46 -8.67 -2.69
N ASP A 150 -8.20 -9.24 -3.87
CA ASP A 150 -9.05 -9.05 -5.05
C ASP A 150 -10.40 -9.81 -4.98
N GLN A 151 -10.59 -10.70 -4.01
CA GLN A 151 -11.84 -11.45 -3.78
C GLN A 151 -12.69 -10.85 -2.67
N SER A 152 -12.12 -9.99 -1.82
CA SER A 152 -12.83 -9.33 -0.74
C SER A 152 -14.09 -8.61 -1.25
N PRO A 153 -15.27 -8.80 -0.67
CA PRO A 153 -16.47 -8.09 -1.07
C PRO A 153 -16.55 -6.66 -0.52
N ILE A 154 -15.58 -6.23 0.28
CA ILE A 154 -15.62 -4.99 1.08
C ILE A 154 -15.44 -3.75 0.20
N SER A 155 -14.56 -3.81 -0.80
CA SER A 155 -14.26 -2.70 -1.73
C SER A 155 -14.80 -2.91 -3.14
N ASP A 156 -14.93 -1.81 -3.89
CA ASP A 156 -15.19 -1.83 -5.33
C ASP A 156 -13.92 -2.15 -6.15
N LYS A 157 -12.83 -1.42 -5.92
CA LYS A 157 -11.59 -1.47 -6.73
C LYS A 157 -10.33 -1.70 -5.91
N LEU A 158 -10.28 -1.19 -4.68
CA LEU A 158 -9.09 -1.24 -3.83
C LEU A 158 -8.68 -2.68 -3.51
N ILE A 159 -7.41 -2.96 -3.75
CA ILE A 159 -6.65 -4.10 -3.22
C ILE A 159 -5.54 -3.51 -2.36
N VAL A 160 -5.39 -4.00 -1.13
CA VAL A 160 -4.43 -3.50 -0.14
C VAL A 160 -3.69 -4.66 0.50
N VAL A 161 -2.36 -4.62 0.42
CA VAL A 161 -1.46 -5.68 0.88
C VAL A 161 -0.27 -5.03 1.58
N GLU A 162 0.28 -5.69 2.60
CA GLU A 162 1.59 -5.33 3.13
C GLU A 162 2.55 -6.51 3.08
N VAL A 163 3.83 -6.23 2.89
CA VAL A 163 4.87 -7.24 2.70
C VAL A 163 6.11 -6.91 3.52
N TYR A 164 6.63 -7.93 4.18
CA TYR A 164 7.89 -7.90 4.91
C TYR A 164 8.92 -8.75 4.16
N THR A 165 10.05 -8.14 3.84
CA THR A 165 11.15 -8.76 3.11
C THR A 165 12.40 -8.70 3.99
N ASP A 166 12.88 -9.86 4.42
CA ASP A 166 14.05 -9.95 5.31
C ASP A 166 15.33 -9.43 4.63
N SER A 167 16.30 -9.03 5.45
CA SER A 167 17.67 -8.71 5.06
C SER A 167 18.25 -9.66 4.01
N GLY A 168 18.74 -9.07 2.91
CA GLY A 168 19.35 -9.79 1.79
C GLY A 168 18.36 -10.49 0.83
N ASN A 169 17.06 -10.43 1.08
CA ASN A 169 16.05 -11.05 0.22
C ASN A 169 15.52 -10.09 -0.86
N TRP A 170 14.84 -10.70 -1.82
CA TRP A 170 14.05 -10.05 -2.85
C TRP A 170 12.56 -10.28 -2.62
N SER A 171 11.77 -9.34 -3.12
CA SER A 171 10.31 -9.40 -3.16
C SER A 171 9.80 -8.67 -4.40
N SER A 172 8.48 -8.70 -4.61
CA SER A 172 7.86 -8.57 -5.94
C SER A 172 8.64 -9.35 -7.02
N TYR A 173 9.11 -10.55 -6.62
CA TYR A 173 10.05 -11.38 -7.35
C TYR A 173 9.60 -12.87 -7.37
N PRO A 174 9.71 -13.62 -8.49
CA PRO A 174 10.17 -13.19 -9.82
C PRO A 174 9.40 -11.96 -10.33
N PRO A 175 10.04 -11.11 -11.16
CA PRO A 175 9.42 -9.86 -11.59
C PRO A 175 8.11 -10.16 -12.31
N HIS A 176 7.06 -9.42 -11.97
CA HIS A 176 5.74 -9.56 -12.57
C HIS A 176 5.16 -8.19 -12.90
N LYS A 177 4.19 -8.17 -13.82
CA LYS A 177 3.46 -6.98 -14.23
C LYS A 177 1.96 -7.25 -14.30
N HIS A 178 1.18 -6.18 -14.15
CA HIS A 178 -0.27 -6.15 -14.32
C HIS A 178 -0.63 -4.81 -14.94
N ASP A 179 -0.16 -4.58 -16.16
CA ASP A 179 -0.22 -3.31 -16.87
C ASP A 179 -1.03 -3.36 -18.17
N GLN A 180 -1.73 -4.47 -18.41
CA GLN A 180 -2.62 -4.66 -19.56
C GLN A 180 -4.01 -5.10 -19.15
N ASN A 181 -5.04 -4.46 -19.71
CA ASN A 181 -6.43 -4.88 -19.52
C ASN A 181 -6.77 -6.03 -20.48
N ASN A 182 -6.30 -7.24 -20.18
CA ASN A 182 -6.32 -8.40 -21.08
C ASN A 182 -6.69 -9.70 -20.35
N LEU A 183 -7.75 -9.68 -19.55
CA LEU A 183 -8.23 -10.86 -18.84
C LEU A 183 -8.70 -11.95 -19.83
N PRO A 184 -8.45 -13.25 -19.55
CA PRO A 184 -7.97 -13.79 -18.28
C PRO A 184 -6.44 -13.84 -18.12
N HIS A 185 -5.67 -13.31 -19.08
CA HIS A 185 -4.21 -13.42 -19.07
C HIS A 185 -3.54 -12.41 -18.14
N GLU A 186 -4.03 -11.18 -18.12
CA GLU A 186 -3.48 -10.09 -17.31
C GLU A 186 -4.56 -9.05 -17.00
N SER A 187 -4.56 -8.52 -15.78
CA SER A 187 -5.36 -7.38 -15.36
C SER A 187 -4.57 -6.08 -15.45
N PHE A 188 -5.22 -4.95 -15.72
CA PHE A 188 -4.62 -3.64 -15.51
C PHE A 188 -4.84 -3.21 -14.06
N LEU A 189 -3.77 -3.08 -13.28
CA LEU A 189 -3.75 -2.50 -11.95
C LEU A 189 -2.56 -1.54 -11.87
N GLU A 190 -2.84 -0.27 -11.59
CA GLU A 190 -1.80 0.63 -11.07
C GLU A 190 -1.36 0.10 -9.70
N GLU A 191 -0.15 0.42 -9.26
CA GLU A 191 0.32 0.07 -7.92
C GLU A 191 1.18 1.18 -7.31
N THR A 192 1.07 1.37 -6.00
CA THR A 192 2.00 2.18 -5.21
C THR A 192 2.70 1.32 -4.16
N TYR A 193 3.90 1.73 -3.77
CA TYR A 193 4.69 1.11 -2.71
C TYR A 193 5.09 2.18 -1.70
N TYR A 194 4.53 2.18 -0.50
CA TYR A 194 5.04 2.97 0.63
C TYR A 194 6.04 2.12 1.41
N HIS A 195 7.31 2.52 1.46
CA HIS A 195 8.40 1.73 2.03
C HIS A 195 8.80 2.18 3.44
N GLU A 196 9.07 1.23 4.32
CA GLU A 196 9.79 1.46 5.58
C GLU A 196 10.92 0.44 5.75
N MET A 197 11.93 0.77 6.57
CA MET A 197 13.08 -0.10 6.80
C MET A 197 13.47 -0.04 8.27
N THR A 198 14.04 -1.14 8.75
CA THR A 198 14.69 -1.19 10.05
C THR A 198 16.11 -1.75 9.90
N PRO A 199 17.15 -1.03 10.35
CA PRO A 199 17.14 0.35 10.87
C PRO A 199 16.66 1.43 9.88
N LYS A 200 16.07 2.52 10.39
CA LYS A 200 15.41 3.59 9.60
C LYS A 200 16.31 4.37 8.62
N HIS A 201 17.63 4.29 8.75
CA HIS A 201 18.57 4.90 7.80
C HIS A 201 18.93 3.98 6.63
N GLY A 202 18.28 2.82 6.55
CA GLY A 202 18.45 1.88 5.44
C GLY A 202 17.83 2.35 4.13
N PHE A 203 17.94 1.49 3.13
CA PHE A 203 17.36 1.67 1.81
C PHE A 203 17.04 0.31 1.18
N VAL A 204 16.21 0.32 0.14
CA VAL A 204 16.02 -0.80 -0.78
C VAL A 204 16.32 -0.33 -2.21
N PHE A 205 16.61 -1.27 -3.11
CA PHE A 205 16.59 -1.00 -4.54
C PHE A 205 15.27 -1.46 -5.13
N GLN A 206 14.57 -0.57 -5.81
CA GLN A 206 13.39 -0.94 -6.61
C GLN A 206 13.65 -0.56 -8.06
N ARG A 207 13.40 -1.50 -8.97
CA ARG A 207 13.49 -1.27 -10.41
C ARG A 207 12.11 -1.35 -11.01
N VAL A 208 11.70 -0.39 -11.84
CA VAL A 208 10.46 -0.44 -12.62
C VAL A 208 10.80 -0.44 -14.10
N TYR A 209 10.43 -1.49 -14.83
CA TYR A 209 10.82 -1.64 -16.23
C TYR A 209 9.78 -2.35 -17.11
N THR A 210 9.74 -2.03 -18.40
CA THR A 210 8.91 -2.73 -19.41
C THR A 210 9.73 -3.69 -20.27
N ASP A 211 9.07 -4.61 -20.98
CA ASP A 211 9.74 -5.55 -21.90
C ASP A 211 10.63 -4.82 -22.92
N ASP A 212 10.12 -3.72 -23.50
CA ASP A 212 10.79 -2.89 -24.50
C ASP A 212 11.78 -1.86 -23.92
N ARG A 213 11.88 -1.78 -22.59
CA ARG A 213 12.72 -0.82 -21.85
C ARG A 213 12.42 0.65 -22.14
N SER A 214 11.23 0.96 -22.68
CA SER A 214 10.75 2.34 -22.82
C SER A 214 10.57 3.02 -21.46
N LEU A 215 10.32 2.21 -20.41
CA LEU A 215 10.51 2.56 -19.01
C LEU A 215 11.54 1.58 -18.43
N ASP A 216 12.58 2.08 -17.78
CA ASP A 216 13.58 1.28 -17.06
C ASP A 216 14.30 2.16 -16.03
N GLU A 217 13.72 2.29 -14.84
CA GLU A 217 14.22 3.16 -13.77
C GLU A 217 14.61 2.30 -12.57
N THR A 218 15.86 2.44 -12.10
CA THR A 218 16.33 1.83 -10.85
C THR A 218 16.53 2.91 -9.81
N MET A 219 15.92 2.73 -8.64
CA MET A 219 15.87 3.74 -7.59
C MET A 219 16.42 3.17 -6.30
N THR A 220 17.29 3.94 -5.63
CA THR A 220 17.51 3.80 -4.18
C THR A 220 16.31 4.41 -3.46
N VAL A 221 15.59 3.61 -2.69
CA VAL A 221 14.37 3.99 -1.98
C VAL A 221 14.68 3.95 -0.48
N GLU A 222 14.59 5.10 0.19
CA GLU A 222 14.92 5.26 1.62
C GLU A 222 13.64 5.20 2.48
N HIS A 223 13.78 5.29 3.80
CA HIS A 223 12.67 5.10 4.73
C HIS A 223 11.56 6.13 4.49
N GLU A 224 10.32 5.66 4.55
CA GLU A 224 9.09 6.41 4.24
C GLU A 224 9.05 6.97 2.81
N ASN A 225 9.82 6.48 1.83
CA ASN A 225 9.60 6.87 0.43
C ASN A 225 8.42 6.12 -0.19
N VAL A 226 7.84 6.70 -1.22
CA VAL A 226 6.81 6.07 -2.05
C VAL A 226 7.35 5.84 -3.46
N VAL A 227 7.04 4.69 -4.06
CA VAL A 227 7.28 4.43 -5.48
C VAL A 227 5.96 4.19 -6.19
N LEU A 228 5.78 4.85 -7.33
CA LEU A 228 4.64 4.68 -8.22
C LEU A 228 4.99 3.70 -9.32
N VAL A 229 4.10 2.74 -9.58
CA VAL A 229 4.24 1.73 -10.63
C VAL A 229 3.05 1.86 -11.59
N PRO A 230 3.14 2.73 -12.61
CA PRO A 230 2.06 2.90 -13.57
C PRO A 230 1.99 1.76 -14.60
N LYS A 231 3.11 1.05 -14.81
CA LYS A 231 3.25 -0.10 -15.71
C LYS A 231 4.57 -0.84 -15.46
N GLY A 232 4.71 -2.03 -16.05
CA GLY A 232 5.94 -2.81 -16.08
C GLY A 232 6.18 -3.68 -14.85
N TYR A 233 7.29 -4.40 -14.91
CA TYR A 233 7.83 -5.23 -13.84
C TYR A 233 8.48 -4.37 -12.76
N HIS A 234 8.31 -4.76 -11.50
CA HIS A 234 8.65 -3.88 -10.38
C HIS A 234 9.29 -4.60 -9.16
N PRO A 235 10.38 -5.38 -9.34
CA PRO A 235 11.03 -6.11 -8.25
C PRO A 235 11.68 -5.18 -7.22
N VAL A 236 11.76 -5.66 -5.98
CA VAL A 236 12.39 -4.98 -4.84
C VAL A 236 13.52 -5.87 -4.29
N SER A 237 14.68 -5.27 -4.03
CA SER A 237 15.83 -5.90 -3.38
C SER A 237 16.17 -5.21 -2.08
N VAL A 238 16.25 -6.00 -1.01
CA VAL A 238 16.64 -5.53 0.32
C VAL A 238 18.13 -5.84 0.53
N PRO A 239 18.99 -4.83 0.76
CA PRO A 239 20.40 -5.03 1.09
C PRO A 239 20.56 -5.78 2.43
N ASP A 240 21.69 -6.46 2.58
CA ASP A 240 22.06 -7.06 3.86
C ASP A 240 22.22 -5.98 4.96
N GLY A 241 21.69 -6.24 6.15
CA GLY A 241 21.70 -5.35 7.31
C GLY A 241 20.42 -4.52 7.52
N TYR A 242 19.43 -4.63 6.63
CA TYR A 242 18.13 -3.96 6.76
C TYR A 242 16.99 -4.95 6.52
N ASP A 243 15.91 -4.85 7.30
CA ASP A 243 14.64 -5.45 6.89
C ASP A 243 13.81 -4.41 6.15
N GLY A 244 13.13 -4.85 5.09
CA GLY A 244 12.24 -4.02 4.29
C GLY A 244 10.77 -4.31 4.59
N TYR A 245 9.98 -3.26 4.67
CA TYR A 245 8.52 -3.27 4.70
C TYR A 245 7.99 -2.44 3.55
N TYR A 246 6.91 -2.88 2.91
CA TYR A 246 6.10 -1.96 2.12
C TYR A 246 4.61 -2.27 2.21
N LEU A 247 3.80 -1.21 2.09
CA LEU A 247 2.36 -1.29 1.90
C LEU A 247 2.02 -0.96 0.45
N ASN A 248 1.30 -1.87 -0.20
CA ASN A 248 0.80 -1.72 -1.56
C ASN A 248 -0.66 -1.31 -1.59
N ILE A 249 -0.94 -0.38 -2.50
CA ILE A 249 -2.29 -0.10 -2.96
C ILE A 249 -2.33 -0.46 -4.44
N MET A 250 -3.33 -1.23 -4.83
CA MET A 250 -3.62 -1.54 -6.22
C MET A 250 -5.07 -1.19 -6.56
N ALA A 251 -5.27 -0.65 -7.75
CA ALA A 251 -6.61 -0.42 -8.30
C ALA A 251 -6.56 -0.33 -9.83
N GLY A 252 -7.67 -0.68 -10.46
CA GLY A 252 -7.82 -0.68 -11.92
C GLY A 252 -9.28 -0.77 -12.34
N PRO A 253 -9.57 -0.87 -13.65
CA PRO A 253 -10.95 -0.95 -14.14
C PRO A 253 -11.68 -2.20 -13.63
N ILE A 254 -10.95 -3.29 -13.38
CA ILE A 254 -11.47 -4.55 -12.85
C ILE A 254 -10.64 -4.90 -11.62
N LYS A 255 -11.30 -5.13 -10.47
CA LYS A 255 -10.66 -5.62 -9.25
C LYS A 255 -10.34 -7.10 -9.38
N LYS A 256 -9.22 -7.40 -10.03
CA LYS A 256 -8.68 -8.75 -10.18
C LYS A 256 -7.17 -8.66 -10.21
N TRP A 257 -6.48 -9.41 -9.34
CA TRP A 257 -5.03 -9.51 -9.36
C TRP A 257 -4.62 -10.69 -10.24
N GLN A 258 -4.44 -10.40 -11.53
CA GLN A 258 -3.99 -11.35 -12.53
C GLN A 258 -2.73 -10.80 -13.18
N PHE A 259 -1.57 -11.29 -12.76
CA PHE A 259 -0.27 -10.80 -13.23
C PHE A 259 0.38 -11.72 -14.25
N HIS A 260 1.32 -11.17 -15.01
CA HIS A 260 2.21 -11.87 -15.92
C HIS A 260 3.64 -11.80 -15.39
N ASN A 261 4.34 -12.93 -15.30
CA ASN A 261 5.75 -12.94 -14.90
C ASN A 261 6.65 -12.56 -16.08
N ASP A 262 7.82 -12.02 -15.79
CA ASP A 262 8.87 -11.83 -16.79
C ASP A 262 9.38 -13.21 -17.23
N LYS A 263 9.22 -13.51 -18.53
CA LYS A 263 9.55 -14.82 -19.12
C LYS A 263 11.00 -15.21 -18.91
N ASP A 264 11.93 -14.24 -18.91
CA ASP A 264 13.36 -14.50 -18.70
C ASP A 264 13.67 -14.95 -17.26
N HIS A 265 12.72 -14.78 -16.34
CA HIS A 265 12.85 -15.05 -14.92
C HIS A 265 11.86 -16.12 -14.41
N GLU A 266 10.94 -16.61 -15.24
CA GLU A 266 9.94 -17.63 -14.87
C GLU A 266 10.56 -18.94 -14.38
N TRP A 267 11.74 -19.30 -14.87
CA TRP A 267 12.47 -20.52 -14.44
C TRP A 267 12.73 -20.56 -12.92
N ILE A 268 12.69 -19.42 -12.24
CA ILE A 268 12.87 -19.32 -10.79
C ILE A 268 11.70 -19.96 -10.02
N LEU A 269 10.51 -20.01 -10.60
CA LEU A 269 9.34 -20.63 -9.97
C LEU A 269 9.49 -22.15 -9.82
N SER A 270 10.26 -22.78 -10.72
CA SER A 270 10.50 -24.23 -10.74
C SER A 270 11.90 -24.62 -10.30
N ARG A 271 12.75 -23.67 -9.88
CA ARG A 271 14.09 -23.99 -9.38
C ARG A 271 14.00 -24.68 -8.02
N ASP A 272 14.76 -25.75 -7.85
CA ASP A 272 14.85 -26.49 -6.60
C ASP A 272 15.57 -25.71 -5.51
#